data_AF-A0A3C0QWA0-F1
#
_entry.id   AF-A0A3C0QWA0-F1
#
_cell.length_a   1.000
_cell.length_b   1.000
_cell.length_c   1.000
_cell.angle_alpha   90.00
_cell.angle_beta   90.00
_cell.angle_gamma   90.00
#
_symmetry.space_group_name_H-M   'P 1'
#
loop_
_entity.id
_entity.type
_entity.pdbx_description
1 polymer ?
#
loop_
_entity_poly.entity_id
_entity_poly.type
_entity_poly.pdbx_seq_one_letter_code
_entity_poly.pdbx_strand_id
1 'polypeptide(L)'
;FNDVKAVWETRPENKGLNFSCWVVTNTRFTSDATDYGNCVGLKLIGWDYPKGSSLRELIERMRLFPVTTLTTINKKQKEVLLNANIILCSQIVEKPSVLELISSDGKKNDRILAEAQELCSYEPIELL
;
A
#
# COMPACT_ATOMS: atom_id res chain seq x y z
N PHE A 1 12.79 -15.53 12.06
CA PHE A 1 13.31 -14.18 12.33
C PHE A 1 14.51 -14.22 13.25
N ASN A 2 14.42 -14.82 14.45
CA ASN A 2 15.53 -14.84 15.40
C ASN A 2 16.79 -15.53 14.84
N ASP A 3 16.59 -16.58 14.03
CA ASP A 3 17.62 -17.26 13.24
C ASP A 3 18.33 -16.30 12.25
N VAL A 4 17.56 -15.56 11.45
CA VAL A 4 18.09 -14.60 10.48
C VAL A 4 18.76 -13.42 11.19
N LYS A 5 18.15 -12.91 12.26
CA LYS A 5 18.67 -11.82 13.08
C LYS A 5 20.03 -12.17 13.69
N ALA A 6 20.18 -13.38 14.24
CA ALA A 6 21.44 -13.85 14.80
C ALA A 6 22.57 -13.82 13.76
N VAL A 7 22.28 -14.19 12.51
CA VAL A 7 23.27 -14.09 11.42
C VAL A 7 23.58 -12.63 11.08
N TRP A 8 22.57 -11.76 10.99
CA TRP A 8 22.78 -10.34 10.69
C TRP A 8 23.59 -9.60 11.74
N GLU A 9 23.44 -9.93 13.02
CA GLU A 9 24.17 -9.30 14.13
C GLU A 9 25.67 -9.62 14.11
N THR A 10 26.08 -10.72 13.46
CA THR A 10 27.51 -11.05 13.31
C THR A 10 28.22 -10.21 12.25
N ARG A 11 27.47 -9.51 11.39
CA ARG A 11 28.02 -8.78 10.26
C ARG A 11 28.49 -7.38 10.68
N PRO A 12 29.77 -6.99 10.42
CA PRO A 12 30.29 -5.69 10.82
C PRO A 12 29.51 -4.50 10.25
N GLU A 13 28.96 -4.61 9.03
CA GLU A 13 28.14 -3.58 8.39
C GLU A 13 26.82 -3.30 9.13
N ASN A 14 26.37 -4.22 9.98
CA ASN A 14 25.14 -4.10 10.75
C ASN A 14 25.37 -3.63 12.19
N LYS A 15 26.62 -3.29 12.55
CA LYS A 15 26.97 -2.89 13.92
C LYS A 15 26.19 -1.64 14.33
N GLY A 16 25.43 -1.76 15.41
CA GLY A 16 24.59 -0.67 15.95
C GLY A 16 23.20 -0.56 15.32
N LEU A 17 22.82 -1.45 14.41
CA LEU A 17 21.45 -1.52 13.89
C LEU A 17 20.54 -2.31 14.83
N ASN A 18 19.27 -1.89 14.90
CA ASN A 18 18.21 -2.60 15.60
C ASN A 18 17.26 -3.25 14.59
N PHE A 19 17.05 -4.57 14.72
CA PHE A 19 16.16 -5.33 13.84
C PHE A 19 14.78 -5.52 14.47
N SER A 20 13.73 -5.27 13.67
CA SER A 20 12.34 -5.57 14.01
C SER A 20 11.73 -6.42 12.90
N CYS A 21 10.85 -7.37 13.26
CA CYS A 21 10.12 -8.18 12.29
C CYS A 21 8.69 -7.69 12.14
N TRP A 22 8.25 -7.54 10.89
CA TRP A 22 6.89 -7.15 10.56
C TRP A 22 6.25 -8.25 9.71
N VAL A 23 4.98 -8.54 10.00
CA VAL A 23 4.12 -9.32 9.11
C VAL A 23 3.01 -8.40 8.64
N VAL A 24 2.96 -8.17 7.33
CA VAL A 24 1.95 -7.31 6.71
C VAL A 24 1.12 -8.16 5.76
N THR A 25 -0.20 -8.08 5.86
CA THR A 25 -1.14 -8.79 4.99
C THR A 25 -2.31 -7.90 4.57
N ASN A 26 -2.81 -8.12 3.36
CA ASN A 26 -4.03 -7.49 2.85
C ASN A 26 -5.32 -8.24 3.29
N THR A 27 -5.18 -9.26 4.14
CA THR A 27 -6.29 -10.01 4.76
C THR A 27 -6.32 -9.77 6.27
N ARG A 28 -6.93 -10.67 7.05
CA ARG A 28 -7.02 -10.57 8.52
C ARG A 28 -6.15 -11.62 9.18
N PHE A 29 -5.69 -11.33 10.40
CA PHE A 29 -5.06 -12.32 11.26
C PHE A 29 -6.12 -13.10 12.05
N THR A 30 -5.84 -14.36 12.34
CA THR A 30 -6.59 -15.10 13.37
C THR A 30 -6.22 -14.59 14.76
N SER A 31 -7.04 -14.90 15.77
CA SER A 31 -6.71 -14.64 17.18
C SER A 31 -5.34 -15.23 17.53
N ASP A 32 -5.13 -16.51 17.19
CA ASP A 32 -3.91 -17.23 17.54
C ASP A 32 -2.66 -16.61 16.89
N ALA A 33 -2.77 -16.16 15.64
CA ALA A 33 -1.68 -15.46 14.96
C ALA A 33 -1.38 -14.11 15.60
N THR A 34 -2.42 -13.40 16.04
CA THR A 34 -2.31 -12.10 16.73
C THR A 34 -1.66 -12.27 18.10
N ASP A 35 -2.15 -13.23 18.90
CA ASP A 35 -1.65 -13.54 20.24
C ASP A 35 -0.19 -14.00 20.19
N TYR A 36 0.11 -14.94 19.28
CA TYR A 36 1.48 -15.39 19.07
C TYR A 36 2.40 -14.24 18.66
N GLY A 37 2.01 -13.46 17.64
CA GLY A 37 2.84 -12.38 17.13
C GLY A 37 3.10 -11.30 18.19
N ASN A 38 2.09 -10.91 18.97
CA ASN A 38 2.27 -9.99 20.09
C ASN A 38 3.18 -10.57 21.18
N CYS A 39 3.01 -11.86 21.52
CA CYS A 39 3.80 -12.55 22.53
C CYS A 39 5.31 -12.58 22.18
N VAL A 40 5.64 -12.84 20.91
CA VAL A 40 7.03 -12.92 20.44
C VAL A 40 7.59 -11.59 19.91
N GLY A 41 6.84 -10.49 20.02
CA GLY A 41 7.28 -9.14 19.64
C GLY A 41 7.30 -8.86 18.13
N LEU A 42 6.47 -9.55 17.34
CA LEU A 42 6.24 -9.22 15.92
C LEU A 42 5.33 -7.99 15.79
N LYS A 43 5.62 -7.13 14.82
CA LYS A 43 4.70 -6.08 14.41
C LYS A 43 3.75 -6.62 13.35
N LEU A 44 2.47 -6.64 13.64
CA LEU A 44 1.45 -7.16 12.74
C LEU A 44 0.64 -6.02 12.13
N ILE A 45 0.49 -6.00 10.81
CA ILE A 45 -0.43 -5.11 10.10
C ILE A 45 -1.29 -5.96 9.17
N GLY A 46 -2.58 -6.02 9.48
CA GLY A 46 -3.59 -6.66 8.65
C GLY A 46 -4.50 -5.62 8.02
N TRP A 47 -5.47 -6.08 7.25
CA TRP A 47 -6.51 -5.27 6.65
C TRP A 47 -7.27 -4.42 7.69
N ASP A 48 -7.53 -4.99 8.86
CA ASP A 48 -8.32 -4.40 9.95
C ASP A 48 -7.59 -4.39 11.31
N TYR A 49 -6.30 -4.75 11.35
CA TYR A 49 -5.48 -4.79 12.56
C TYR A 49 -4.15 -4.07 12.38
N PRO A 50 -3.61 -3.40 13.42
CA PRO A 50 -4.28 -3.07 14.67
C PRO A 50 -5.32 -1.97 14.43
N LYS A 51 -6.35 -1.90 15.27
CA LYS A 51 -7.34 -0.82 15.18
C LYS A 51 -6.65 0.56 15.32
N GLY A 52 -6.96 1.50 14.45
CA GLY A 52 -6.36 2.83 14.36
C GLY A 52 -5.05 2.91 13.55
N SER A 53 -4.46 1.77 13.17
CA SER A 53 -3.24 1.70 12.36
C SER A 53 -3.20 0.46 11.46
N SER A 54 -4.38 -0.01 11.06
CA SER A 54 -4.53 -1.10 10.11
C SER A 54 -4.13 -0.68 8.71
N LEU A 55 -3.87 -1.65 7.82
CA LEU A 55 -3.52 -1.35 6.43
C LEU A 55 -4.58 -0.49 5.74
N ARG A 56 -5.86 -0.80 5.97
CA ARG A 56 -6.97 -0.02 5.42
C ARG A 56 -6.95 1.42 5.93
N GLU A 57 -6.85 1.62 7.24
CA GLU A 57 -6.83 2.97 7.83
C GLU A 57 -5.59 3.75 7.38
N LEU A 58 -4.46 3.08 7.17
CA LEU A 58 -3.24 3.69 6.63
C LEU A 58 -3.45 4.15 5.18
N ILE A 59 -4.07 3.32 4.34
CA ILE A 59 -4.39 3.67 2.94
C ILE A 59 -5.35 4.87 2.91
N GLU A 60 -6.41 4.84 3.70
CA GLU A 60 -7.42 5.91 3.76
C GLU A 60 -6.82 7.21 4.30
N ARG A 61 -6.09 7.15 5.43
CA ARG A 61 -5.50 8.33 6.08
C ARG A 61 -4.41 8.97 5.24
N MET A 62 -3.57 8.17 4.57
CA MET A 62 -2.45 8.67 3.75
C MET A 62 -2.80 8.80 2.27
N ARG A 63 -4.04 8.48 1.87
CA ARG A 63 -4.51 8.49 0.47
C ARG A 63 -3.63 7.67 -0.47
N LEU A 64 -3.09 6.55 0.02
CA LEU A 64 -2.23 5.64 -0.73
C LEU A 64 -3.05 4.59 -1.49
N PHE A 65 -3.99 5.04 -2.31
CA PHE A 65 -4.83 4.15 -3.11
C PHE A 65 -4.04 3.53 -4.27
N PRO A 66 -3.99 2.20 -4.39
CA PRO A 66 -3.31 1.56 -5.51
C PRO A 66 -4.07 1.72 -6.83
N VAL A 67 -3.37 1.74 -7.97
CA VAL A 67 -3.98 1.76 -9.32
C VAL A 67 -4.90 0.56 -9.59
N THR A 68 -4.79 -0.51 -8.80
CA THR A 68 -5.67 -1.67 -8.89
C THR A 68 -7.11 -1.37 -8.43
N THR A 69 -7.34 -0.28 -7.69
CA THR A 69 -8.70 0.16 -7.29
C THR A 69 -9.44 0.86 -8.42
N LEU A 70 -8.73 1.40 -9.42
CA LEU A 70 -9.35 2.11 -10.55
C LEU A 70 -10.30 1.20 -11.33
N THR A 71 -11.49 1.70 -11.61
CA THR A 71 -12.56 1.01 -12.35
C THR A 71 -12.62 1.43 -13.81
N THR A 72 -12.04 2.60 -14.15
CA THR A 72 -11.95 3.13 -15.52
C THR A 72 -10.94 2.40 -16.42
N ILE A 73 -10.11 1.53 -15.84
CA ILE A 73 -9.08 0.76 -16.55
C ILE A 73 -9.27 -0.75 -16.37
N ASN A 74 -8.99 -1.50 -17.43
CA ASN A 74 -9.11 -2.96 -17.39
C ASN A 74 -7.86 -3.63 -16.78
N LYS A 75 -7.94 -4.94 -16.56
CA LYS A 75 -6.84 -5.74 -15.96
C LYS A 75 -5.50 -5.57 -16.70
N LYS A 76 -5.51 -5.61 -18.04
CA LYS A 76 -4.29 -5.46 -18.85
C LYS A 76 -3.66 -4.08 -18.66
N GLN A 77 -4.48 -3.03 -18.60
CA GLN A 77 -4.00 -1.66 -18.35
C GLN A 77 -3.41 -1.52 -16.93
N LYS A 78 -4.03 -2.15 -15.91
CA LYS A 78 -3.46 -2.22 -14.55
C LYS A 78 -2.08 -2.88 -14.56
N GLU A 79 -1.95 -4.02 -15.24
CA GLU A 79 -0.67 -4.73 -15.36
C GLU A 79 0.42 -3.88 -16.03
N VAL A 80 0.07 -3.11 -17.07
CA VAL A 80 1.03 -2.19 -17.72
C VAL A 80 1.53 -1.12 -16.75
N LEU A 81 0.65 -0.49 -15.97
CA LEU A 81 1.05 0.50 -14.95
C LEU A 81 1.95 -0.13 -13.87
N LEU A 82 1.57 -1.30 -13.35
CA LEU A 82 2.34 -2.01 -12.33
C LEU A 82 3.74 -2.40 -12.83
N ASN A 83 3.84 -2.91 -14.06
CA ASN A 83 5.12 -3.24 -14.69
C ASN A 83 6.01 -2.01 -14.93
N ALA A 84 5.40 -0.83 -15.04
CA ALA A 84 6.10 0.46 -15.12
C ALA A 84 6.39 1.09 -13.74
N ASN A 85 6.22 0.36 -12.64
CA ASN A 85 6.37 0.84 -11.26
C ASN A 85 5.42 2.00 -10.88
N ILE A 86 4.26 2.06 -11.53
CA ILE A 86 3.18 3.00 -11.19
C ILE A 86 2.17 2.22 -10.35
N ILE A 87 2.29 2.38 -9.04
CA ILE A 87 1.57 1.60 -8.02
C ILE A 87 0.40 2.40 -7.45
N LEU A 88 0.56 3.71 -7.24
CA LEU A 88 -0.41 4.59 -6.56
C LEU A 88 -1.16 5.49 -7.54
N CYS A 89 -2.43 5.78 -7.23
CA CYS A 89 -3.22 6.77 -7.94
C CYS A 89 -2.59 8.17 -7.88
N SER A 90 -1.92 8.52 -6.77
CA SER A 90 -1.20 9.80 -6.63
C SER A 90 -0.12 9.99 -7.69
N GLN A 91 0.54 8.92 -8.16
CA GLN A 91 1.54 8.99 -9.23
C GLN A 91 0.92 9.37 -10.58
N ILE A 92 -0.35 8.98 -10.82
CA ILE A 92 -1.10 9.39 -12.00
C ILE A 92 -1.49 10.87 -11.88
N VAL A 93 -1.90 11.32 -10.69
CA VAL A 93 -2.26 12.73 -10.44
C VAL A 93 -1.04 13.64 -10.58
N GLU A 94 0.10 13.25 -10.02
CA GLU A 94 1.37 14.00 -10.10
C GLU A 94 1.94 14.02 -11.52
N LYS A 95 1.78 12.93 -12.27
CA LYS A 95 2.29 12.81 -13.65
C LYS A 95 1.24 12.17 -14.57
N PRO A 96 0.25 12.93 -15.07
CA PRO A 96 -0.80 12.40 -15.93
C PRO A 96 -0.30 11.78 -17.25
N SER A 97 0.90 12.17 -17.71
CA SER A 97 1.51 11.62 -18.93
C SER A 97 1.76 10.11 -18.85
N VAL A 98 1.76 9.50 -17.66
CA VAL A 98 1.88 8.04 -17.54
C VAL A 98 0.68 7.29 -18.14
N LEU A 99 -0.46 7.96 -18.32
CA LEU A 99 -1.65 7.38 -18.94
C LEU A 99 -1.44 7.05 -20.43
N GLU A 100 -0.47 7.68 -21.09
CA GLU A 100 -0.07 7.38 -22.47
C GLU A 100 0.41 5.93 -22.63
N LEU A 101 0.88 5.29 -21.55
CA LEU A 101 1.25 3.88 -21.53
C LEU A 101 0.05 2.94 -21.76
N ILE A 102 -1.15 3.38 -21.42
CA ILE A 102 -2.35 2.53 -21.38
C ILE A 102 -3.47 3.01 -22.29
N SER A 103 -3.44 4.25 -22.77
CA SER A 103 -4.42 4.77 -23.71
C SER A 103 -3.90 5.98 -24.49
N SER A 104 -4.21 6.01 -25.78
CA SER A 104 -4.05 7.17 -26.67
C SER A 104 -5.30 8.05 -26.78
N ASP A 105 -6.38 7.70 -26.05
CA ASP A 105 -7.65 8.44 -26.06
C ASP A 105 -7.66 9.48 -24.93
N GLY A 106 -7.57 10.76 -25.30
CA GLY A 106 -7.60 11.87 -24.34
C GLY A 106 -8.85 11.87 -23.45
N LYS A 107 -10.03 11.55 -23.99
CA LYS A 107 -11.26 11.52 -23.18
C LYS A 107 -11.24 10.39 -22.16
N LYS A 108 -10.62 9.26 -22.50
CA LYS A 108 -10.43 8.16 -21.55
C LYS A 108 -9.42 8.56 -20.48
N ASN A 109 -8.32 9.22 -20.86
CA ASN A 109 -7.32 9.71 -19.92
C ASN A 109 -7.92 10.70 -18.91
N ASP A 110 -8.77 11.63 -19.36
CA ASP A 110 -9.47 12.56 -18.48
C ASP A 110 -10.34 11.84 -17.44
N ARG A 111 -11.05 10.78 -17.84
CA ARG A 111 -11.86 9.97 -16.92
C ARG A 111 -11.02 9.22 -15.89
N ILE A 112 -9.89 8.64 -16.31
CA ILE A 112 -8.97 7.94 -15.41
C ILE A 112 -8.36 8.93 -14.42
N LEU A 113 -7.95 10.10 -14.89
CA LEU A 113 -7.38 11.15 -14.05
C LEU A 113 -8.40 11.67 -13.03
N ALA A 114 -9.66 11.89 -13.44
CA ALA A 114 -10.72 12.30 -12.54
C ALA A 114 -10.97 11.26 -11.42
N GLU A 115 -11.07 9.97 -11.75
CA GLU A 115 -11.20 8.90 -10.76
C GLU A 115 -9.99 8.85 -9.81
N ALA A 116 -8.77 9.00 -10.33
CA ALA A 116 -7.56 9.04 -9.51
C ALA A 116 -7.53 10.25 -8.56
N GLN A 117 -7.97 11.42 -9.04
CA GLN A 117 -8.09 12.64 -8.24
C GLN A 117 -9.12 12.49 -7.12
N GLU A 118 -10.28 11.88 -7.41
CA GLU A 118 -11.32 11.62 -6.42
C GLU A 118 -10.78 10.76 -5.26
N LEU A 119 -10.09 9.66 -5.57
CA LEU A 119 -9.46 8.80 -4.56
C LEU A 119 -8.38 9.53 -3.74
N CYS A 120 -7.66 10.47 -4.35
CA CYS A 120 -6.63 11.26 -3.69
C CYS A 120 -7.17 12.51 -2.98
N SER A 121 -8.43 12.89 -3.20
CA SER A 121 -9.03 14.10 -2.63
C SER A 121 -9.45 13.94 -1.18
N TYR A 122 -9.56 15.06 -0.47
CA TYR A 122 -10.02 15.13 0.91
C TYR A 122 -11.53 15.36 0.93
N GLU A 123 -12.30 14.38 1.41
CA GLU A 123 -13.58 14.69 2.02
C GLU A 123 -13.35 14.96 3.51
N PRO A 124 -13.74 16.13 4.03
CA PRO A 124 -13.88 16.30 5.46
C PRO A 124 -14.89 15.27 5.93
N ILE A 125 -14.49 14.40 6.86
CA ILE A 125 -15.48 13.65 7.62
C ILE A 125 -16.30 14.71 8.35
N GLU A 126 -17.54 14.97 7.91
CA GLU A 126 -18.52 15.62 8.76
C GLU A 126 -18.61 14.76 10.02
N LEU A 127 -18.15 15.33 11.14
CA LEU A 127 -18.36 14.78 12.47
C LEU A 127 -19.87 14.75 12.71
N LEU A 128 -20.50 13.59 12.46
CA LEU A 128 -21.80 13.23 13.02
C LEU A 128 -21.61 12.64 14.42
#